data_AF-A0A2K9EFI7-F1
#
_entry.id   AF-A0A2K9EFI7-F1
#
_cell.length_a   1.000
_cell.length_b   1.000
_cell.length_c   1.000
_cell.angle_alpha   90.00
_cell.angle_beta   90.00
_cell.angle_gamma   90.00
#
_symmetry.space_group_name_H-M   'P 1'
#
loop_
_entity.id
_entity.type
_entity.pdbx_description
1 polymer ?
#
loop_
_entity_poly.entity_id
_entity_poly.type
_entity_poly.pdbx_seq_one_letter_code
_entity_poly.pdbx_strand_id
1 'polypeptide(L)'
;MSQIPDAAIDHSSTTDTACPPDWPAQRLSEARGIVADFVHHPDSLIILACRAIAAHSPEDQERREALALAGLLIAVSNRKAKDGDA
;
A
#
# COMPACT_ATOMS: atom_id res chain seq x y z
N MET A 1 26.36 14.97 51.12
CA MET A 1 27.24 14.87 49.92
C MET A 1 27.15 13.44 49.41
N SER A 2 26.28 13.19 48.43
CA SER A 2 26.35 12.02 47.54
C SER A 2 25.71 12.44 46.22
N GLN A 3 26.54 12.54 45.19
CA GLN A 3 26.20 13.02 43.86
C GLN A 3 25.80 11.80 43.01
N ILE A 4 24.55 11.75 42.57
CA ILE A 4 24.07 10.75 41.60
C ILE A 4 24.45 11.29 40.21
N PRO A 5 25.19 10.56 39.37
CA PRO A 5 25.48 11.03 38.03
C PRO A 5 24.20 10.98 37.17
N ASP A 6 23.81 12.16 36.69
CA ASP A 6 22.77 12.37 35.67
C ASP A 6 23.23 11.68 34.38
N ALA A 7 22.84 10.42 34.22
CA ALA A 7 22.99 9.73 32.96
C ALA A 7 22.06 10.44 31.98
N ALA A 8 22.66 11.28 31.14
CA ALA A 8 22.06 11.85 29.96
C ALA A 8 21.55 10.69 29.08
N ILE A 9 20.34 10.22 29.36
CA ILE A 9 19.56 9.54 28.35
C ILE A 9 19.02 10.68 27.50
N ASP A 10 19.85 11.05 26.52
CA ASP A 10 19.38 11.69 25.31
C ASP A 10 18.43 10.70 24.65
N HIS A 11 17.19 10.70 25.13
CA HIS A 11 16.07 10.36 24.30
C HIS A 11 16.04 11.50 23.28
N SER A 12 16.87 11.37 22.25
CA SER A 12 16.64 11.94 20.95
C SER A 12 15.28 11.39 20.47
N SER A 13 14.20 11.83 21.14
CA SER A 13 12.90 11.96 20.56
C SER A 13 13.09 13.03 19.50
N THR A 14 13.62 12.61 18.36
CA THR A 14 13.35 13.24 17.08
C THR A 14 11.83 13.27 16.95
N THR A 15 11.21 14.28 17.55
CA THR A 15 9.97 14.84 17.05
C THR A 15 10.34 15.47 15.72
N ASP A 16 10.49 14.61 14.72
CA ASP A 16 10.56 15.01 13.33
C ASP A 16 9.29 15.83 13.10
N THR A 17 9.50 17.09 12.78
CA THR A 17 8.45 18.08 12.61
C THR A 17 7.68 17.65 11.38
N ALA A 18 6.60 16.90 11.59
CA ALA A 18 5.77 16.32 10.56
C ALA A 18 5.18 17.43 9.68
N CYS A 19 5.81 17.69 8.53
CA CYS A 19 5.04 18.00 7.34
C CYS A 19 4.03 16.85 7.20
N PRO A 20 2.72 17.10 7.04
CA PRO A 20 1.78 16.02 6.85
C PRO A 20 2.34 15.15 5.70
N PRO A 21 2.57 13.85 5.92
CA PRO A 21 3.03 12.98 4.86
C PRO A 21 2.08 13.21 3.69
N ASP A 22 2.62 13.34 2.48
CA ASP A 22 1.81 13.40 1.27
C ASP A 22 1.15 12.03 1.11
N TRP A 23 0.04 11.88 1.85
CA TRP A 23 -0.66 10.64 2.07
C TRP A 23 -1.04 9.96 0.76
N PRO A 24 -1.55 10.70 -0.26
CA PRO A 24 -1.72 10.16 -1.61
C PRO A 24 -0.46 9.52 -2.21
N ALA A 25 0.69 10.19 -2.13
CA ALA A 25 1.94 9.67 -2.68
C ALA A 25 2.44 8.43 -1.94
N GLN A 26 2.33 8.42 -0.60
CA GLN A 26 2.70 7.26 0.21
C GLN A 26 1.80 6.05 -0.08
N ARG A 27 0.47 6.26 -0.18
CA ARG A 27 -0.48 5.21 -0.54
C ARG A 27 -0.26 4.69 -1.96
N LEU A 28 0.09 5.56 -2.90
CA LEU A 28 0.43 5.16 -4.27
C LEU A 28 1.69 4.28 -4.30
N SER A 29 2.73 4.65 -3.55
CA SER A 29 3.96 3.85 -3.44
C SER A 29 3.70 2.47 -2.83
N GLU A 30 2.90 2.41 -1.77
CA GLU A 30 2.52 1.14 -1.12
C GLU A 30 1.70 0.26 -2.05
N ALA A 31 0.73 0.84 -2.77
CA ALA A 31 -0.06 0.11 -3.75
C ALA A 31 0.80 -0.48 -4.88
N ARG A 32 1.78 0.27 -5.38
CA ARG A 32 2.75 -0.24 -6.37
C ARG A 32 3.58 -1.40 -5.82
N GLY A 33 4.01 -1.32 -4.56
CA GLY A 33 4.71 -2.41 -3.88
C GLY A 33 3.88 -3.69 -3.81
N ILE A 34 2.60 -3.57 -3.42
CA ILE A 34 1.66 -4.69 -3.37
C ILE A 34 1.44 -5.31 -4.76
N VAL A 35 1.27 -4.48 -5.81
CA VAL A 35 1.09 -5.00 -7.17
C VAL A 35 2.35 -5.68 -7.69
N ALA A 36 3.54 -5.16 -7.36
CA ALA A 36 4.80 -5.79 -7.72
C ALA A 36 4.98 -7.15 -7.02
N ASP A 37 4.51 -7.27 -5.77
CA ASP A 37 4.61 -8.49 -4.96
C ASP A 37 3.36 -9.38 -5.03
N PHE A 38 2.67 -9.38 -6.18
CA PHE A 38 1.33 -9.97 -6.30
C PHE A 38 1.25 -11.47 -5.94
N VAL A 39 2.36 -12.19 -6.06
CA VAL A 39 2.45 -13.63 -5.73
C VAL A 39 2.21 -13.89 -4.24
N HIS A 40 2.52 -12.93 -3.37
CA HIS A 40 2.41 -13.06 -1.92
C HIS A 40 1.12 -12.45 -1.35
N HIS A 41 0.21 -12.01 -2.23
CA HIS A 41 -0.97 -11.25 -1.84
C HIS A 41 -2.24 -11.82 -2.46
N PRO A 42 -3.37 -11.78 -1.74
CA PRO A 42 -4.64 -12.26 -2.28
C PRO A 42 -5.18 -11.32 -3.36
N ASP A 43 -5.93 -11.85 -4.34
CA ASP A 43 -6.54 -11.06 -5.42
C ASP A 43 -7.30 -9.84 -4.90
N SER A 44 -7.98 -9.96 -3.77
CA SER A 44 -8.72 -8.87 -3.13
C SER A 44 -7.83 -7.68 -2.73
N LEU A 45 -6.61 -7.94 -2.25
CA LEU A 45 -5.63 -6.90 -1.92
C LEU A 45 -5.06 -6.27 -3.19
N ILE A 46 -4.79 -7.08 -4.22
CA ILE A 46 -4.31 -6.57 -5.52
C ILE A 46 -5.36 -5.67 -6.17
N ILE A 47 -6.63 -6.07 -6.15
CA ILE A 47 -7.73 -5.25 -6.64
C ILE A 47 -7.81 -3.91 -5.89
N LEU A 48 -7.64 -3.92 -4.57
CA LEU A 48 -7.63 -2.70 -3.75
C LEU A 48 -6.45 -1.79 -4.11
N ALA A 49 -5.25 -2.35 -4.26
CA ALA A 49 -4.05 -1.62 -4.67
C ALA A 49 -4.22 -1.00 -6.07
N CYS A 50 -4.76 -1.75 -7.04
CA CYS A 50 -5.08 -1.23 -8.36
C CYS A 50 -6.06 -0.05 -8.33
N ARG A 51 -7.08 -0.09 -7.45
CA ARG A 51 -8.01 1.04 -7.26
C ARG A 51 -7.32 2.26 -6.66
N ALA A 52 -6.40 2.07 -5.72
CA ALA A 52 -5.60 3.15 -5.16
C ALA A 52 -4.69 3.80 -6.22
N ILE A 53 -4.05 2.99 -7.08
CA ILE A 53 -3.25 3.48 -8.22
C ILE A 53 -4.14 4.29 -9.19
N ALA A 54 -5.31 3.77 -9.55
CA ALA A 54 -6.23 4.46 -10.45
C ALA A 54 -6.74 5.81 -9.91
N ALA A 55 -6.83 5.94 -8.58
CA ALA A 55 -7.29 7.15 -7.90
C ALA A 55 -6.20 8.21 -7.70
N HIS A 56 -4.94 7.79 -7.52
CA HIS A 56 -3.86 8.68 -7.07
C HIS A 56 -2.69 8.80 -8.04
N SER A 57 -2.60 7.94 -9.07
CA SER A 57 -1.53 8.05 -10.06
C SER A 57 -1.71 9.31 -10.92
N PRO A 58 -0.62 10.07 -11.17
CA PRO A 58 -0.64 11.18 -12.12
C PRO A 58 -0.61 10.71 -13.58
N GLU A 59 -0.27 9.44 -13.84
CA GLU A 59 -0.08 8.89 -15.18
C GLU A 59 -1.33 8.19 -15.67
N ASP A 60 -1.98 8.73 -16.70
CA ASP A 60 -3.21 8.17 -17.26
C ASP A 60 -3.04 6.73 -17.78
N GLN A 61 -1.84 6.38 -18.25
CA GLN A 61 -1.55 5.02 -18.70
C GLN A 61 -1.56 4.04 -17.53
N GLU A 62 -0.89 4.37 -16.43
CA GLU A 62 -0.83 3.55 -15.24
C GLU A 62 -2.23 3.36 -14.63
N ARG A 63 -3.05 4.42 -14.62
CA ARG A 63 -4.45 4.34 -14.16
C ARG A 63 -5.26 3.35 -14.98
N ARG A 64 -5.13 3.37 -16.32
CA ARG A 64 -5.84 2.44 -17.22
C ARG A 64 -5.39 1.00 -17.02
N GLU A 65 -4.09 0.77 -16.93
CA GLU A 65 -3.52 -0.56 -16.71
C GLU A 65 -3.95 -1.15 -15.37
N ALA A 66 -3.93 -0.35 -14.30
CA ALA A 66 -4.40 -0.78 -12.98
C ALA A 66 -5.88 -1.19 -13.01
N LEU A 67 -6.75 -0.42 -13.67
CA LEU A 67 -8.16 -0.78 -13.83
C LEU A 67 -8.36 -2.05 -14.68
N ALA A 68 -7.58 -2.22 -15.74
CA ALA A 68 -7.64 -3.42 -16.58
C ALA A 68 -7.24 -4.68 -15.77
N LEU A 69 -6.16 -4.60 -15.00
CA LEU A 69 -5.73 -5.69 -14.12
C LEU A 69 -6.79 -6.02 -13.05
N ALA A 70 -7.37 -5.01 -12.39
CA ALA A 70 -8.45 -5.22 -11.44
C ALA A 70 -9.66 -5.92 -12.08
N GLY A 71 -10.04 -5.52 -13.31
CA GLY A 71 -11.12 -6.17 -14.05
C GLY A 71 -10.82 -7.63 -14.38
N LEU A 72 -9.59 -7.94 -14.81
CA LEU A 72 -9.15 -9.32 -15.08
C LEU A 72 -9.22 -10.19 -13.84
N LEU A 73 -8.71 -9.71 -12.70
CA LEU A 73 -8.75 -10.45 -11.44
C LEU A 73 -10.19 -10.72 -11.00
N ILE A 74 -11.06 -9.72 -11.02
CA ILE A 74 -12.49 -9.91 -10.68
C ILE A 74 -13.13 -10.97 -11.58
N ALA A 75 -12.87 -10.92 -12.90
CA ALA A 75 -13.42 -11.89 -13.84
C ALA A 75 -12.90 -13.32 -13.55
N VAL A 76 -11.60 -13.47 -13.23
CA VAL A 76 -10.99 -14.76 -12.89
C VAL A 76 -11.54 -15.30 -11.57
N SER A 77 -11.60 -14.48 -10.53
CA SER A 77 -12.11 -14.86 -9.21
C SER A 77 -13.58 -15.30 -9.29
N ASN A 78 -14.40 -14.64 -10.13
CA ASN A 78 -15.78 -15.05 -10.36
C ASN A 78 -15.90 -16.40 -11.09
N ARG A 79 -14.97 -16.72 -12.01
CA ARG A 79 -14.94 -18.06 -12.63
C ARG A 79 -14.60 -19.14 -11.62
N LYS A 80 -13.61 -18.89 -10.74
CA LYS A 80 -13.24 -19.84 -9.67
C LYS A 80 -14.43 -20.16 -8.76
N ALA A 81 -15.27 -19.18 -8.45
CA ALA A 81 -16.48 -19.40 -7.64
C ALA A 81 -17.52 -20.27 -8.36
N LYS A 82 -17.64 -20.17 -9.68
CA LYS A 82 -18.58 -20.95 -10.49
C LYS A 82 -18.20 -22.43 -10.61
N ASP A 83 -16.91 -22.74 -10.68
CA ASP A 83 -16.42 -24.12 -10.89
C ASP A 83 -16.39 -24.96 -9.59
N GLY A 84 -16.51 -24.33 -8.42
CA GLY A 84 -16.48 -25.01 -7.10
C GLY A 84 -17.83 -25.52 -6.57
N ASP A 85 -18.91 -25.32 -7.32
CA ASP A 85 -20.29 -25.72 -6.97
C ASP A 85 -20.76 -26.97 -7.76
N ALA A 86 -19.85 -27.64 -8.48
CA ALA A 86 -20.10 -28.85 -9.26
C ALA A 86 -19.47 -30.09 -8.62
#